data_AF-A0A961L8Q6-F1
#
_entry.id   AF-A0A961L8Q6-F1
#
_cell.length_a   1.000
_cell.length_b   1.000
_cell.length_c   1.000
_cell.angle_alpha   90.00
_cell.angle_beta   90.00
_cell.angle_gamma   90.00
#
_symmetry.space_group_name_H-M   'P 1'
#
loop_
_entity.id
_entity.type
_entity.pdbx_description
1 polymer ?
#
loop_
_entity_poly.entity_id
_entity_poly.type
_entity_poly.pdbx_seq_one_letter_code
_entity_poly.pdbx_strand_id
1 'polypeptide(L)'
;MSTDVQNGQTDAEHDGEDAIEGVPQVDVAQFAIDDIREFARTIAHGDTIVIFDTTLRDGEQSPGATLNIQEKMEIAHQLARLGVDIMEAGFPAASPGDLEAVKRIANTVGRQPRRGKDGEIKAPPTIAGLARANKNDIDKAWEAVQGAV
;
A
#
# COMPACT_ATOMS: atom_id res chain seq x y z
N MET A 1 7.28 -9.50 54.38
CA MET A 1 8.14 -10.47 53.66
C MET A 1 8.25 -9.95 52.24
N SER A 2 9.45 -9.49 51.89
CA SER A 2 9.80 -8.95 50.59
C SER A 2 10.05 -10.09 49.61
N THR A 3 9.53 -9.97 48.40
CA THR A 3 10.22 -10.35 47.17
C THR A 3 9.57 -9.60 46.02
N ASP A 4 10.32 -8.66 45.47
CA ASP A 4 10.17 -8.11 44.13
C ASP A 4 10.14 -9.25 43.10
N VAL A 5 9.22 -9.17 42.14
CA VAL A 5 9.31 -9.90 40.87
C VAL A 5 9.15 -8.87 39.75
N GLN A 6 10.11 -8.96 38.84
CA GLN A 6 10.57 -7.96 37.90
C GLN A 6 9.57 -7.65 36.75
N ASN A 7 9.77 -6.46 36.18
CA ASN A 7 9.41 -6.03 34.82
C ASN A 7 9.23 -7.21 33.83
N GLY A 8 8.04 -7.33 33.26
CA GLY A 8 7.80 -7.99 31.98
C GLY A 8 7.69 -6.95 30.88
N GLN A 9 8.82 -6.61 30.27
CA GLN A 9 8.90 -5.92 28.99
C GLN A 9 9.08 -7.01 27.92
N THR A 10 8.51 -6.76 26.73
CA THR A 10 8.57 -7.55 25.47
C THR A 10 7.65 -8.78 25.48
N ASP A 11 6.76 -8.98 24.50
CA ASP A 11 7.12 -9.17 23.10
C ASP A 11 6.17 -8.41 22.14
N ALA A 12 6.73 -7.42 21.46
CA ALA A 12 6.26 -7.06 20.13
C ALA A 12 6.70 -8.20 19.21
N GLU A 13 5.76 -9.05 18.80
CA GLU A 13 6.03 -10.04 17.75
C GLU A 13 6.33 -9.30 16.46
N HIS A 14 7.55 -9.50 15.99
CA HIS A 14 8.26 -8.73 14.99
C HIS A 14 7.96 -9.28 13.59
N ASP A 15 7.21 -8.49 12.79
CA ASP A 15 7.61 -7.98 11.46
C ASP A 15 8.32 -8.94 10.46
N GLY A 16 7.92 -10.20 10.37
CA GLY A 16 8.67 -11.22 9.61
C GLY A 16 8.05 -11.76 8.31
N GLU A 17 6.74 -11.63 8.07
CA GLU A 17 6.07 -12.44 7.03
C GLU A 17 5.93 -11.78 5.64
N ASP A 18 6.20 -10.48 5.50
CA ASP A 18 5.79 -9.74 4.30
C ASP A 18 6.92 -9.43 3.30
N ALA A 19 8.18 -9.79 3.55
CA ALA A 19 9.26 -9.48 2.61
C ALA A 19 9.18 -10.37 1.36
N ILE A 20 9.03 -9.75 0.16
CA ILE A 20 9.18 -10.49 -1.10
C ILE A 20 10.63 -11.03 -1.18
N GLU A 21 10.75 -12.36 -1.09
CA GLU A 21 12.03 -13.06 -1.10
C GLU A 21 12.90 -12.63 -2.31
N GLY A 22 14.14 -12.21 -2.04
CA GLY A 22 15.11 -11.81 -3.06
C GLY A 22 15.04 -10.36 -3.54
N VAL A 23 14.22 -9.51 -2.93
CA VAL A 23 14.22 -8.05 -3.19
C VAL A 23 15.10 -7.33 -2.17
N PRO A 24 16.13 -6.56 -2.59
CA PRO A 24 16.97 -5.82 -1.66
C PRO A 24 16.16 -4.74 -0.92
N GLN A 25 16.48 -4.55 0.36
CA GLN A 25 15.98 -3.41 1.11
C GLN A 25 16.62 -2.14 0.53
N VAL A 26 15.80 -1.25 -0.02
CA VAL A 26 16.25 0.04 -0.57
C VAL A 26 15.49 1.16 0.12
N ASP A 27 16.11 2.34 0.18
CA ASP A 27 15.43 3.55 0.66
C ASP A 27 14.35 3.96 -0.33
N VAL A 28 13.08 3.80 0.02
CA VAL A 28 11.96 4.11 -0.87
C VAL A 28 11.79 5.62 -1.13
N ALA A 29 12.42 6.48 -0.31
CA ALA A 29 12.41 7.92 -0.54
C ALA A 29 13.06 8.31 -1.88
N GLN A 30 13.95 7.45 -2.42
CA GLN A 30 14.54 7.65 -3.75
C GLN A 30 13.52 7.61 -4.90
N PHE A 31 12.32 7.07 -4.64
CA PHE A 31 11.22 6.98 -5.61
C PHE A 31 10.19 8.09 -5.44
N ALA A 32 10.43 9.06 -4.56
CA ALA A 32 9.52 10.18 -4.34
C ALA A 32 9.30 10.98 -5.64
N ILE A 33 8.06 11.43 -5.84
CA ILE A 33 7.68 12.30 -6.95
C ILE A 33 7.82 13.75 -6.46
N ASP A 34 9.00 14.35 -6.69
CA ASP A 34 9.30 15.71 -6.24
C ASP A 34 8.51 16.79 -7.00
N ASP A 35 8.32 16.61 -8.30
CA ASP A 35 7.49 17.49 -9.14
C ASP A 35 6.37 16.68 -9.82
N ILE A 36 5.19 16.71 -9.21
CA ILE A 36 3.99 16.05 -9.74
C ILE A 36 3.58 16.57 -11.13
N ARG A 37 3.89 17.84 -11.46
CA ARG A 37 3.57 18.40 -12.78
C ARG A 37 4.53 17.86 -13.83
N GLU A 38 5.80 17.72 -13.48
CA GLU A 38 6.77 17.08 -14.37
C GLU A 38 6.41 15.61 -14.60
N PHE A 39 6.14 14.86 -13.53
CA PHE A 39 5.67 13.48 -13.62
C PHE A 39 4.41 13.34 -14.47
N ALA A 40 3.43 14.22 -14.31
CA ALA A 40 2.24 14.22 -15.16
C ALA A 40 2.56 14.52 -16.64
N ARG A 41 3.52 15.42 -16.92
CA ARG A 41 3.96 15.71 -18.29
C ARG A 41 4.69 14.53 -18.94
N THR A 42 5.51 13.79 -18.19
CA THR A 42 6.20 12.61 -18.73
C THR A 42 5.22 11.52 -19.13
N ILE A 43 4.13 11.34 -18.36
CA ILE A 43 3.05 10.42 -18.72
C ILE A 43 2.26 10.94 -19.92
N ALA A 44 1.87 12.22 -19.94
CA ALA A 44 1.02 12.79 -20.97
C ALA A 44 1.69 12.92 -22.35
N HIS A 45 3.01 13.02 -22.39
CA HIS A 45 3.78 13.29 -23.62
C HIS A 45 4.92 12.30 -23.90
N GLY A 46 5.09 11.28 -23.06
CA GLY A 46 6.08 10.22 -23.26
C GLY A 46 5.45 8.91 -23.75
N ASP A 47 6.30 7.89 -23.93
CA ASP A 47 5.89 6.54 -24.31
C ASP A 47 5.53 5.66 -23.09
N THR A 48 5.18 6.29 -21.95
CA THR A 48 4.93 5.60 -20.68
C THR A 48 3.43 5.43 -20.45
N ILE A 49 2.99 4.19 -20.25
CA ILE A 49 1.63 3.86 -19.80
C ILE A 49 1.70 3.54 -18.32
N VAL A 50 0.86 4.20 -17.52
CA VAL A 50 0.69 3.94 -16.08
C VAL A 50 -0.52 3.06 -15.88
N ILE A 51 -0.34 1.92 -15.21
CA ILE A 51 -1.42 1.00 -14.87
C ILE A 51 -1.96 1.34 -13.48
N PHE A 52 -3.19 1.85 -13.47
CA PHE A 52 -3.98 2.09 -12.26
C PHE A 52 -4.97 0.94 -12.08
N ASP A 53 -4.77 0.11 -11.06
CA ASP A 53 -5.63 -1.04 -10.77
C ASP A 53 -6.63 -0.73 -9.65
N THR A 54 -7.90 -1.08 -9.87
CA THR A 54 -9.02 -0.86 -8.94
C THR A 54 -9.62 -2.15 -8.38
N THR A 55 -8.92 -3.28 -8.49
CA THR A 55 -9.42 -4.60 -8.07
C THR A 55 -9.85 -4.62 -6.60
N LEU A 56 -9.07 -3.98 -5.72
CA LEU A 56 -9.32 -3.95 -4.28
C LEU A 56 -10.42 -2.98 -3.83
N ARG A 57 -11.00 -2.18 -4.74
CA ARG A 57 -12.03 -1.18 -4.43
C ARG A 57 -13.27 -1.30 -5.30
N ASP A 58 -13.12 -1.24 -6.62
CA ASP A 58 -14.26 -1.41 -7.54
C ASP A 58 -14.49 -2.90 -7.83
N GLY A 59 -13.42 -3.70 -7.91
CA GLY A 59 -13.54 -5.15 -8.08
C GLY A 59 -14.33 -5.81 -6.94
N GLU A 60 -14.03 -5.45 -5.69
CA GLU A 60 -14.71 -5.99 -4.50
C GLU A 60 -16.21 -5.65 -4.39
N GLN A 61 -16.70 -4.68 -5.17
CA GLN A 61 -18.14 -4.34 -5.23
C GLN A 61 -18.93 -5.29 -6.13
N SER A 62 -18.27 -6.21 -6.83
CA SER A 62 -18.94 -7.24 -7.62
C SER A 62 -19.71 -8.21 -6.69
N PRO A 63 -20.91 -8.66 -7.07
CA PRO A 63 -21.67 -9.63 -6.28
C PRO A 63 -20.85 -10.88 -5.97
N GLY A 64 -20.70 -11.21 -4.67
CA GLY A 64 -19.95 -12.38 -4.22
C GLY A 64 -18.43 -12.19 -4.14
N ALA A 65 -17.90 -10.98 -4.37
CA ALA A 65 -16.47 -10.67 -4.35
C ALA A 65 -16.02 -9.83 -3.15
N THR A 66 -16.81 -9.79 -2.06
CA THR A 66 -16.45 -9.02 -0.86
C THR A 66 -15.18 -9.60 -0.23
N LEU A 67 -14.18 -8.76 -0.06
CA LEU A 67 -12.86 -9.15 0.46
C LEU A 67 -12.73 -8.81 1.94
N ASN A 68 -12.21 -9.74 2.72
CA ASN A 68 -11.71 -9.44 4.06
C ASN A 68 -10.29 -8.87 4.00
N ILE A 69 -9.76 -8.38 5.13
CA ILE A 69 -8.44 -7.75 5.20
C ILE A 69 -7.32 -8.69 4.69
N GLN A 70 -7.35 -9.98 5.04
CA GLN A 70 -6.30 -10.92 4.62
C GLN A 70 -6.37 -11.18 3.12
N GLU A 71 -7.57 -11.33 2.55
CA GLU A 71 -7.75 -11.47 1.09
C GLU A 71 -7.28 -10.22 0.34
N LYS A 72 -7.57 -9.02 0.87
CA LYS A 72 -7.05 -7.76 0.31
C LYS A 72 -5.53 -7.73 0.33
N MET A 73 -4.90 -8.13 1.43
CA MET A 73 -3.43 -8.19 1.54
C MET A 73 -2.83 -9.17 0.53
N GLU A 74 -3.38 -10.38 0.42
CA GLU A 74 -2.90 -11.39 -0.53
C GLU A 74 -2.98 -10.87 -1.97
N ILE A 75 -4.13 -10.30 -2.36
CA ILE A 75 -4.32 -9.70 -3.69
C ILE A 75 -3.37 -8.51 -3.89
N ALA A 76 -3.16 -7.65 -2.89
CA ALA A 76 -2.23 -6.53 -2.98
C ALA A 76 -0.80 -6.99 -3.29
N HIS A 77 -0.33 -8.06 -2.65
CA HIS A 77 0.97 -8.66 -2.97
C HIS A 77 1.01 -9.19 -4.42
N GLN A 78 -0.06 -9.83 -4.90
CA GLN A 78 -0.11 -10.31 -6.28
C GLN A 78 -0.13 -9.17 -7.29
N LEU A 79 -0.87 -8.08 -7.03
CA LEU A 79 -0.90 -6.89 -7.88
C LEU A 79 0.47 -6.20 -7.94
N ALA A 80 1.15 -6.09 -6.79
CA ALA A 80 2.51 -5.58 -6.75
C ALA A 80 3.46 -6.45 -7.59
N ARG A 81 3.39 -7.78 -7.47
CA ARG A 81 4.18 -8.72 -8.29
C ARG A 81 3.83 -8.66 -9.78
N LEU A 82 2.55 -8.45 -10.12
CA LEU A 82 2.08 -8.29 -11.49
C LEU A 82 2.67 -7.03 -12.14
N GLY A 83 2.99 -6.02 -11.32
CA GLY A 83 3.70 -4.84 -11.76
C GLY A 83 2.83 -3.61 -11.91
N VAL A 84 1.66 -3.54 -11.27
CA VAL A 84 0.81 -2.33 -11.31
C VAL A 84 1.56 -1.12 -10.77
N ASP A 85 1.33 0.05 -11.35
CA ASP A 85 2.02 1.28 -10.95
C ASP A 85 1.29 1.96 -9.80
N ILE A 86 -0.04 1.95 -9.85
CA ILE A 86 -0.92 2.51 -8.83
C ILE A 86 -1.96 1.47 -8.43
N MET A 87 -2.19 1.34 -7.12
CA MET A 87 -3.17 0.42 -6.55
C MET A 87 -4.21 1.21 -5.74
N GLU A 88 -5.46 1.21 -6.19
CA GLU A 88 -6.57 1.71 -5.38
C GLU A 88 -6.98 0.64 -4.37
N ALA A 89 -6.47 0.79 -3.14
CA ALA A 89 -6.50 -0.25 -2.12
C ALA A 89 -7.84 -0.33 -1.35
N GLY A 90 -8.76 0.61 -1.57
CA GLY A 90 -10.08 0.61 -0.94
C GLY A 90 -10.68 2.00 -0.76
N PHE A 91 -11.76 2.07 0.01
CA PHE A 91 -12.41 3.31 0.43
C PHE A 91 -12.32 3.48 1.96
N PRO A 92 -11.27 4.15 2.49
CA PRO A 92 -11.01 4.24 3.93
C PRO A 92 -12.16 4.80 4.77
N ALA A 93 -13.02 5.64 4.19
CA ALA A 93 -14.15 6.21 4.91
C ALA A 93 -15.38 5.30 5.00
N ALA A 94 -15.45 4.23 4.21
CA ALA A 94 -16.59 3.32 4.15
C ALA A 94 -16.75 2.50 5.44
N SER A 95 -15.64 1.98 5.98
CA SER A 95 -15.65 1.17 7.20
C SER A 95 -14.30 1.24 7.95
N PRO A 96 -14.27 0.91 9.26
CA PRO A 96 -13.01 0.72 9.98
C PRO A 96 -12.13 -0.39 9.36
N GLY A 97 -12.75 -1.41 8.78
CA GLY A 97 -12.03 -2.50 8.11
C GLY A 97 -11.31 -2.04 6.85
N ASP A 98 -11.93 -1.16 6.05
CA ASP A 98 -11.27 -0.57 4.88
C ASP A 98 -10.15 0.37 5.25
N LEU A 99 -10.34 1.19 6.29
CA LEU A 99 -9.28 2.04 6.81
C LEU A 99 -8.06 1.20 7.22
N GLU A 100 -8.28 0.12 7.97
CA GLU A 100 -7.22 -0.77 8.43
C GLU A 100 -6.55 -1.51 7.26
N ALA A 101 -7.32 -2.02 6.30
CA ALA A 101 -6.78 -2.70 5.13
C ALA A 101 -5.85 -1.77 4.32
N VAL A 102 -6.31 -0.55 4.02
CA VAL A 102 -5.52 0.42 3.25
C VAL A 102 -4.26 0.84 4.03
N LYS A 103 -4.37 1.06 5.35
CA LYS A 103 -3.20 1.32 6.20
C LYS A 103 -2.17 0.21 6.16
N ARG A 104 -2.62 -1.04 6.26
CA ARG A 104 -1.71 -2.20 6.26
C ARG A 104 -1.01 -2.31 4.91
N ILE A 105 -1.75 -2.21 3.80
CA ILE A 105 -1.18 -2.21 2.44
C ILE A 105 -0.18 -1.06 2.26
N ALA A 106 -0.49 0.15 2.74
CA ALA A 106 0.41 1.30 2.68
C ALA A 106 1.71 1.05 3.45
N ASN A 107 1.64 0.50 4.66
CA ASN A 107 2.81 0.28 5.51
C ASN A 107 3.64 -0.96 5.12
N THR A 108 3.12 -1.85 4.29
CA THR A 108 3.85 -3.05 3.83
C THR A 108 4.11 -2.99 2.33
N VAL A 109 3.12 -3.32 1.50
CA VAL A 109 3.22 -3.40 0.04
C VAL A 109 3.69 -2.08 -0.58
N GLY A 110 3.15 -0.95 -0.08
CA GLY A 110 3.52 0.40 -0.53
C GLY A 110 4.96 0.81 -0.18
N ARG A 111 5.68 0.01 0.61
CA ARG A 111 7.07 0.27 1.02
C ARG A 111 8.05 -0.76 0.48
N GLN A 112 7.59 -1.71 -0.34
CA GLN A 112 8.42 -2.77 -0.87
C GLN A 112 8.74 -2.52 -2.34
N PRO A 113 10.03 -2.45 -2.72
CA PRO A 113 10.41 -2.41 -4.12
C PRO A 113 9.91 -3.64 -4.84
N ARG A 114 9.74 -3.50 -6.14
CA ARG A 114 9.28 -4.58 -6.99
C ARG A 114 10.38 -5.01 -7.93
N ARG A 115 10.30 -6.26 -8.39
CA ARG A 115 11.18 -6.76 -9.44
C ARG A 115 10.48 -6.64 -10.78
N GLY A 116 11.08 -5.91 -11.70
CA GLY A 116 10.59 -5.81 -13.07
C GLY A 116 10.91 -7.05 -13.90
N LYS A 117 10.50 -7.03 -15.17
CA LYS A 117 10.58 -8.19 -16.07
C LYS A 117 12.03 -8.60 -16.37
N ASP A 118 12.95 -7.64 -16.40
CA ASP A 118 14.36 -7.85 -16.73
C ASP A 118 15.23 -7.96 -15.46
N GLY A 119 14.58 -8.08 -14.29
CA GLY A 119 15.25 -8.16 -12.99
C GLY A 119 15.61 -6.81 -12.39
N GLU A 120 15.23 -5.70 -13.02
CA GLU A 120 15.41 -4.34 -12.52
C GLU A 120 14.59 -4.11 -11.24
N ILE A 121 15.13 -3.32 -10.32
CA ILE A 121 14.39 -2.90 -9.12
C ILE A 121 13.53 -1.70 -9.49
N LYS A 122 12.22 -1.83 -9.31
CA LYS A 122 11.23 -0.77 -9.51
C LYS A 122 10.72 -0.26 -8.17
N ALA A 123 10.21 0.98 -8.21
CA ALA A 123 9.50 1.58 -7.09
C ALA A 123 8.37 0.68 -6.60
N PRO A 124 8.02 0.74 -5.30
CA PRO A 124 6.75 0.23 -4.79
C PRO A 124 5.57 0.78 -5.62
N PRO A 125 4.42 0.10 -5.65
CA PRO A 125 3.22 0.68 -6.23
C PRO A 125 2.80 1.90 -5.40
N THR A 126 2.38 2.98 -6.06
CA THR A 126 1.72 4.09 -5.35
C THR A 126 0.39 3.60 -4.80
N ILE A 127 0.15 3.82 -3.51
CA ILE A 127 -1.10 3.41 -2.85
C ILE A 127 -2.11 4.55 -2.91
N ALA A 128 -3.27 4.28 -3.49
CA ALA A 128 -4.39 5.21 -3.58
C ALA A 128 -5.55 4.74 -2.68
N GLY A 129 -6.16 5.68 -1.97
CA GLY A 129 -7.40 5.47 -1.22
C GLY A 129 -8.50 6.37 -1.79
N LEU A 130 -9.67 5.79 -2.07
CA LEU A 130 -10.80 6.59 -2.55
C LEU A 130 -11.30 7.55 -1.46
N ALA A 131 -11.66 8.76 -1.85
CA ALA A 131 -12.39 9.70 -1.00
C ALA A 131 -13.50 10.38 -1.80
N ARG A 132 -14.67 10.60 -1.18
CA ARG A 132 -15.63 11.59 -1.69
C ARG A 132 -15.09 12.99 -1.41
N ALA A 133 -15.62 13.99 -2.11
CA ALA A 133 -15.23 15.40 -1.97
C ALA A 133 -15.79 16.05 -0.69
N ASN A 134 -15.46 15.49 0.48
CA ASN A 134 -15.79 16.04 1.79
C ASN A 134 -14.60 15.86 2.75
N LYS A 135 -14.51 16.72 3.77
CA LYS A 135 -13.35 16.78 4.67
C LYS A 135 -13.06 15.44 5.36
N ASN A 136 -14.09 14.80 5.91
CA ASN A 136 -13.93 13.56 6.67
C ASN A 136 -13.36 12.42 5.81
N ASP A 137 -13.84 12.27 4.58
CA ASP A 137 -13.35 11.24 3.68
C ASP A 137 -11.91 11.50 3.24
N ILE A 138 -11.57 12.77 2.98
CA ILE A 138 -10.21 13.19 2.64
C ILE A 138 -9.26 12.94 3.82
N ASP A 139 -9.65 13.30 5.04
CA ASP A 139 -8.85 13.08 6.24
C ASP A 139 -8.56 11.58 6.45
N LYS A 140 -9.58 10.72 6.27
CA LYS A 140 -9.42 9.27 6.39
C LYS A 140 -8.57 8.67 5.27
N ALA A 141 -8.69 9.19 4.04
CA ALA A 141 -7.83 8.76 2.95
C ALA A 141 -6.37 9.09 3.24
N TRP A 142 -6.09 10.32 3.71
CA TRP A 142 -4.75 10.70 4.18
C TRP A 142 -4.26 9.80 5.31
N GLU A 143 -5.09 9.61 6.34
CA GLU A 143 -4.78 8.75 7.49
C GLU A 143 -4.36 7.34 7.07
N ALA A 144 -5.00 6.83 6.02
CA ALA A 144 -4.77 5.50 5.49
C ALA A 144 -3.47 5.38 4.69
N VAL A 145 -3.19 6.33 3.80
CA VAL A 145 -2.09 6.20 2.82
C VAL A 145 -0.77 6.82 3.26
N GLN A 146 -0.76 7.70 4.28
CA GLN A 146 0.43 8.44 4.71
C GLN A 146 1.66 7.58 5.08
N GLY A 147 1.47 6.29 5.39
CA GLY A 147 2.57 5.36 5.67
C GLY A 147 3.44 4.99 4.47
N ALA A 148 2.94 5.25 3.25
CA ALA A 148 3.58 4.99 1.96
C ALA A 148 4.07 6.28 1.24
N VAL A 149 4.08 7.42 1.93
CA VAL A 149 4.50 8.73 1.40
C VAL A 149 5.86 9.12 1.96
#